data_AF-A0A6N6W2U2-F1
#
_entry.id   AF-A0A6N6W2U2-F1
#
_cell.length_a   1.000
_cell.length_b   1.000
_cell.length_c   1.000
_cell.angle_alpha   90.00
_cell.angle_beta   90.00
_cell.angle_gamma   90.00
#
_symmetry.space_group_name_H-M   'P 1'
#
loop_
_entity.id
_entity.type
_entity.pdbx_description
1 polymer ?
#
loop_
_entity_poly.entity_id
_entity_poly.type
_entity_poly.pdbx_seq_one_letter_code
_entity_poly.pdbx_strand_id
1 'polypeptide(L)'
;MATLMGSLAPDLKQQVLDEWQGAMQAGGIRYPAKFFASMINDARSGVFMPEHAGRVSAGREARKKQLAEMARRDAAFSAQVAESARSLPPGGSIKAMLSSAMKRTKERPSAVQ
;
A
#
# COMPACT_ATOMS: atom_id res chain seq x y z
N MET A 1 7.96 24.75 8.74
CA MET A 1 8.36 23.40 9.21
C MET A 1 9.69 22.93 8.62
N ALA A 2 9.94 23.07 7.30
CA ALA A 2 11.20 22.66 6.66
C ALA A 2 12.49 23.30 7.26
N THR A 3 12.42 24.56 7.69
CA THR A 3 13.57 25.30 8.25
C THR A 3 14.07 24.76 9.59
N LEU A 4 13.20 24.11 10.38
CA LEU A 4 13.54 23.63 11.72
C LEU A 4 14.35 22.31 11.69
N MET A 5 14.12 21.47 10.70
CA MET A 5 14.81 20.18 10.61
C MET A 5 16.04 20.21 9.68
N GLY A 6 16.28 21.29 8.94
CA GLY A 6 17.27 21.36 7.87
C GLY A 6 18.65 20.78 8.21
N SER A 7 19.15 21.03 9.42
CA SER A 7 20.46 20.60 9.91
C SER A 7 20.55 19.14 10.36
N LEU A 8 19.44 18.41 10.48
CA LEU A 8 19.43 17.03 10.95
C LEU A 8 19.75 16.05 9.80
N ALA A 9 20.42 14.94 10.12
CA ALA A 9 20.60 13.83 9.19
C ALA A 9 19.23 13.28 8.75
N PRO A 10 19.08 12.79 7.49
CA PRO A 10 17.80 12.28 6.98
C PRO A 10 17.12 11.23 7.86
N ASP A 11 17.90 10.28 8.39
CA ASP A 11 17.36 9.22 9.24
C ASP A 11 16.84 9.76 10.57
N LEU A 12 17.57 10.71 11.16
CA LEU A 12 17.17 11.38 12.39
C LEU A 12 15.92 12.25 12.19
N LYS A 13 15.77 12.90 11.03
CA LYS A 13 14.52 13.60 10.66
C LYS A 13 13.34 12.64 10.68
N GLN A 14 13.50 11.48 10.04
CA GLN A 14 12.43 10.49 9.98
C GLN A 14 12.11 9.94 11.38
N GLN A 15 13.12 9.70 12.20
CA GLN A 15 12.94 9.22 13.57
C GLN A 15 12.18 10.24 14.46
N VAL A 16 12.47 11.54 14.33
CA VAL A 16 11.73 12.62 15.02
C VAL A 16 10.28 12.67 14.55
N LEU A 17 10.02 12.49 13.26
CA LEU A 17 8.64 12.46 12.74
C LEU A 17 7.87 11.22 13.22
N ASP A 18 8.54 10.07 13.29
CA ASP A 18 7.96 8.83 13.77
C ASP A 18 7.64 8.91 15.27
N GLU A 19 8.53 9.51 16.05
CA GLU A 19 8.31 9.78 17.47
C GLU A 19 7.13 10.72 17.67
N TRP A 20 7.09 11.83 16.94
CA TRP A 20 5.99 12.79 17.02
C TRP A 20 4.65 12.16 16.68
N GLN A 21 4.58 11.38 15.60
CA GLN A 21 3.36 10.65 15.24
C GLN A 21 2.92 9.71 16.37
N GLY A 22 3.87 8.93 16.90
CA GLY A 22 3.58 7.96 17.95
C GLY A 22 3.09 8.61 19.24
N ALA A 23 3.71 9.71 19.64
CA ALA A 23 3.32 10.46 20.83
C ALA A 23 1.95 11.16 20.64
N MET A 24 1.65 11.67 19.44
CA MET A 24 0.32 12.21 19.12
C MET A 24 -0.78 11.15 19.19
N GLN A 25 -0.49 9.90 18.81
CA GLN A 25 -1.43 8.78 18.90
C GLN A 25 -1.63 8.29 20.33
N ALA A 26 -0.59 8.35 21.17
CA ALA A 26 -0.69 8.01 22.59
C ALA A 26 -1.56 9.01 23.36
N GLY A 27 -1.67 10.26 22.86
CA GLY A 27 -2.44 11.32 23.48
C GLY A 27 -1.69 12.02 24.62
N GLY A 28 -2.37 12.93 25.31
CA GLY A 28 -1.79 13.66 26.47
C GLY A 28 -0.91 14.86 26.13
N ILE A 29 -0.60 15.11 24.84
CA ILE A 29 0.15 16.30 24.43
C ILE A 29 -0.78 17.52 24.36
N ARG A 30 -0.65 18.42 25.35
CA ARG A 30 -1.39 19.69 25.40
C ARG A 30 -0.96 20.70 24.33
N TYR A 31 0.32 20.72 23.96
CA TYR A 31 0.90 21.69 23.01
C TYR A 31 1.75 21.01 21.93
N PRO A 32 1.13 20.46 20.87
CA PRO A 32 1.82 19.67 19.85
C PRO A 32 3.02 20.35 19.19
N ALA A 33 2.90 21.64 18.84
CA ALA A 33 3.97 22.38 18.18
C ALA A 33 5.19 22.63 19.10
N LYS A 34 4.95 22.91 20.39
CA LYS A 34 6.03 23.10 21.37
C LYS A 34 6.76 21.78 21.65
N PHE A 35 5.99 20.70 21.78
CA PHE A 35 6.55 19.36 21.94
C PHE A 35 7.42 18.96 20.74
N PHE A 36 6.95 19.21 19.51
CA PHE A 36 7.73 18.96 18.30
C PHE A 36 9.03 19.77 18.25
N ALA A 37 8.98 21.05 18.62
CA ALA A 37 10.17 21.89 18.69
C ALA A 37 11.18 21.38 19.74
N SER A 38 10.71 20.86 20.89
CA SER A 38 11.57 20.23 21.91
C SER A 38 12.33 19.04 21.32
N MET A 39 11.63 18.11 20.66
CA MET A 39 12.26 16.94 20.05
C MET A 39 13.33 17.32 19.01
N ILE A 40 13.10 18.38 18.22
CA ILE A 40 14.10 18.88 17.27
C ILE A 40 15.34 19.40 18.00
N ASN A 41 15.17 20.13 19.11
CA ASN A 41 16.29 20.61 19.90
C ASN A 41 17.06 19.44 20.53
N ASP A 42 16.37 18.47 21.11
CA ASP A 42 16.99 17.26 21.67
C ASP A 42 17.78 16.49 20.61
N ALA A 43 17.25 16.41 19.39
CA ALA A 43 17.90 15.74 18.27
C ALA A 43 19.16 16.48 17.80
N ARG A 44 19.13 17.82 17.81
CA ARG A 44 20.31 18.65 17.51
C ARG A 44 21.38 18.55 18.59
N SER A 45 20.96 18.41 19.85
CA SER A 45 21.84 18.30 21.01
C SER A 45 22.35 16.88 21.25
N GLY A 46 21.89 15.88 20.50
CA GLY A 46 22.30 14.49 20.63
C GLY A 46 21.73 13.75 21.85
N VAL A 47 20.71 14.33 22.51
CA VAL A 47 20.04 13.74 23.69
C VAL A 47 18.66 13.15 23.36
N PHE A 48 18.29 13.15 22.08
CA PHE A 48 17.02 12.62 21.61
C PHE A 48 16.90 11.11 21.79
N MET A 49 15.99 10.69 22.67
CA MET A 49 15.70 9.31 23.00
C MET A 49 14.25 8.97 22.59
N PRO A 50 14.04 8.38 21.40
CA PRO A 50 12.69 8.08 20.92
C PRO A 50 12.13 6.80 21.54
N GLU A 51 10.89 6.86 22.02
CA GLU A 51 10.18 5.71 22.60
C GLU A 51 9.21 5.07 21.60
N HIS A 52 8.56 5.87 20.78
CA HIS A 52 7.51 5.45 19.85
C HIS A 52 8.01 5.24 18.43
N ALA A 53 9.11 5.90 18.04
CA ALA A 53 9.60 5.91 16.65
C ALA A 53 9.81 4.50 16.07
N GLY A 54 10.34 3.57 16.86
CA GLY A 54 10.56 2.18 16.42
C GLY A 54 9.27 1.47 16.01
N ARG A 55 8.22 1.57 16.83
CA ARG A 55 6.90 0.99 16.56
C ARG A 55 6.25 1.63 15.32
N VAL A 56 6.33 2.95 15.19
CA VAL A 56 5.76 3.68 14.05
C VAL A 56 6.49 3.34 12.76
N SER A 57 7.82 3.23 12.79
CA SER A 57 8.65 2.80 11.66
C SER A 57 8.29 1.40 11.19
N ALA A 58 8.19 0.43 12.12
CA ALA A 58 7.76 -0.94 11.79
C ALA A 58 6.37 -0.96 11.16
N GLY A 59 5.42 -0.18 11.69
CA GLY A 59 4.08 -0.04 11.14
C GLY A 59 4.06 0.58 9.73
N ARG A 60 4.93 1.56 9.46
CA ARG A 60 5.09 2.14 8.11
C ARG A 60 5.60 1.10 7.12
N GLU A 61 6.65 0.35 7.47
CA GLU A 61 7.22 -0.65 6.57
C GLU A 61 6.23 -1.80 6.31
N ALA A 62 5.45 -2.20 7.31
CA ALA A 62 4.36 -3.17 7.13
C ALA A 62 3.31 -2.65 6.14
N ARG A 63 2.87 -1.39 6.28
CA ARG A 63 1.91 -0.76 5.35
C ARG A 63 2.45 -0.66 3.92
N LYS A 64 3.73 -0.31 3.75
CA LYS A 64 4.37 -0.29 2.41
C LYS A 64 4.32 -1.66 1.74
N LYS A 65 4.64 -2.72 2.48
CA LYS A 65 4.58 -4.11 1.98
C LYS A 65 3.16 -4.50 1.61
N GLN A 66 2.18 -4.18 2.46
CA GLN A 66 0.76 -4.45 2.19
C GLN A 66 0.26 -3.73 0.93
N LEU A 67 0.59 -2.44 0.78
CA LEU A 67 0.22 -1.67 -0.41
C LEU A 67 0.87 -2.22 -1.69
N ALA A 68 2.14 -2.62 -1.62
CA ALA A 68 2.82 -3.25 -2.76
C ALA A 68 2.16 -4.57 -3.16
N GLU A 69 1.74 -5.37 -2.19
CA GLU A 69 1.03 -6.63 -2.44
C GLU A 69 -0.37 -6.39 -3.03
N MET A 70 -1.11 -5.42 -2.50
CA MET A 70 -2.41 -5.03 -3.07
C MET A 70 -2.25 -4.57 -4.52
N ALA A 71 -1.27 -3.71 -4.81
CA ALA A 71 -1.00 -3.25 -6.17
C ALA A 71 -0.66 -4.41 -7.13
N ARG A 72 0.08 -5.43 -6.66
CA ARG A 72 0.36 -6.64 -7.46
C ARG A 72 -0.90 -7.43 -7.77
N ARG A 73 -1.79 -7.60 -6.78
CA ARG A 73 -3.07 -8.30 -6.96
C ARG A 73 -3.98 -7.57 -7.93
N ASP A 74 -4.09 -6.25 -7.80
CA ASP A 74 -4.90 -5.42 -8.69
C ASP A 74 -4.38 -5.47 -10.13
N ALA A 75 -3.06 -5.45 -10.31
CA ALA A 75 -2.44 -5.60 -11.63
C ALA A 75 -2.71 -6.99 -12.23
N ALA A 76 -2.58 -8.06 -11.43
CA ALA A 76 -2.86 -9.42 -11.89
C ALA A 76 -4.34 -9.62 -12.25
N PHE A 77 -5.25 -9.08 -11.45
CA PHE A 77 -6.69 -9.11 -11.72
C PHE A 77 -7.02 -8.34 -13.01
N SER A 78 -6.47 -7.13 -13.15
CA SER A 78 -6.67 -6.30 -14.35
C SER A 78 -6.16 -7.00 -15.62
N ALA A 79 -5.02 -7.70 -15.54
CA ALA A 79 -4.50 -8.49 -16.65
C ALA A 79 -5.43 -9.67 -17.01
N GLN A 80 -5.98 -10.38 -16.02
CA GLN A 80 -6.94 -11.47 -16.26
C GLN A 80 -8.24 -10.96 -16.89
N VAL A 81 -8.75 -9.82 -16.45
CA VAL A 81 -9.93 -9.18 -17.03
C VAL A 81 -9.67 -8.77 -18.48
N ALA A 82 -8.52 -8.16 -18.76
CA ALA A 82 -8.14 -7.77 -20.12
C ALA A 82 -8.00 -9.00 -21.04
N GLU A 83 -7.41 -10.09 -20.58
CA GLU A 83 -7.29 -11.33 -21.36
C GLU A 83 -8.67 -11.97 -21.61
N SER A 84 -9.52 -12.03 -20.58
CA SER A 84 -10.90 -12.51 -20.73
C SER A 84 -11.68 -11.66 -21.74
N ALA A 85 -11.50 -10.34 -21.72
CA ALA A 85 -12.12 -9.43 -22.68
C ALA A 85 -11.63 -9.65 -24.12
N ARG A 86 -10.34 -9.96 -24.33
CA ARG A 86 -9.80 -10.30 -25.66
C ARG A 86 -10.36 -11.61 -26.20
N SER A 87 -10.68 -12.56 -25.33
CA SER A 87 -11.28 -13.85 -25.72
C SER A 87 -12.74 -13.75 -26.13
N LEU A 88 -13.40 -12.60 -25.88
CA LEU A 88 -14.77 -12.35 -26.30
C LEU A 88 -14.81 -11.88 -27.77
N PRO A 89 -15.71 -12.44 -28.60
CA PRO A 89 -15.86 -11.98 -29.98
C PRO A 89 -16.38 -10.54 -30.03
N PRO A 90 -16.02 -9.74 -31.05
CA PRO A 90 -16.48 -8.36 -31.19
C PRO A 90 -18.02 -8.27 -31.13
N GLY A 91 -18.54 -7.49 -30.18
CA GLY A 91 -19.99 -7.33 -29.95
C GLY A 91 -20.69 -8.48 -29.20
N GLY A 92 -19.94 -9.47 -28.69
CA GLY A 92 -20.50 -10.67 -28.06
C GLY A 92 -20.58 -10.62 -26.53
N SER A 93 -21.75 -10.98 -25.98
CA SER A 93 -21.92 -11.28 -24.55
C SER A 93 -21.32 -12.64 -24.19
N ILE A 94 -20.81 -12.79 -22.96
CA ILE A 94 -20.37 -14.07 -22.38
C ILE A 94 -21.42 -15.18 -22.57
N LYS A 95 -22.72 -14.83 -22.51
CA LYS A 95 -23.84 -15.75 -22.74
C LYS A 95 -23.81 -16.35 -24.15
N ALA A 96 -23.46 -15.55 -25.16
CA ALA A 96 -23.36 -15.98 -26.56
C ALA A 96 -22.19 -16.96 -26.77
N MET A 97 -21.06 -16.75 -26.09
CA MET A 97 -19.91 -17.64 -26.10
C MET A 97 -20.27 -19.02 -25.52
N LEU A 98 -20.89 -19.07 -24.34
CA LEU A 98 -21.31 -20.32 -23.71
C LEU A 98 -22.31 -21.10 -24.58
N SER A 99 -23.31 -20.40 -25.14
CA SER A 99 -24.29 -21.05 -26.01
C SER A 99 -23.67 -21.63 -27.29
N SER A 100 -22.65 -20.97 -27.85
CA SER A 100 -21.94 -21.46 -29.02
C SER A 100 -21.01 -22.63 -28.71
N ALA A 101 -20.39 -22.64 -27.52
CA ALA A 101 -19.57 -23.75 -27.04
C ALA A 101 -20.42 -25.01 -26.79
N MET A 102 -21.59 -24.85 -26.16
CA MET A 102 -22.53 -25.96 -25.90
C MET A 102 -23.14 -26.53 -27.18
N LYS A 103 -23.40 -25.70 -28.20
CA LYS A 103 -23.83 -26.19 -29.52
C LYS A 103 -22.73 -27.03 -30.20
N ARG A 104 -21.47 -26.57 -30.16
CA ARG A 104 -20.33 -27.31 -30.74
C ARG A 104 -20.05 -28.64 -30.07
N THR A 105 -20.32 -28.78 -28.77
CA THR A 105 -20.14 -30.06 -28.05
C THR A 105 -21.26 -31.05 -28.36
N LYS A 106 -22.47 -30.57 -28.66
CA LYS A 106 -23.61 -31.41 -29.05
C LYS A 106 -23.49 -31.98 -30.48
N GLU A 107 -22.68 -31.36 -31.33
CA GLU A 107 -22.47 -31.75 -32.73
C GLU A 107 -21.20 -32.59 -32.98
N ARG A 108 -20.51 -33.07 -31.93
CA ARG A 108 -19.53 -34.14 -32.08
C ARG A 108 -20.25 -35.50 -31.98
N PRO A 109 -20.64 -36.15 -33.09
CA PRO A 109 -21.04 -37.54 -33.01
C PRO A 109 -19.81 -38.35 -32.62
N SER A 110 -20.00 -39.30 -31.70
CA SER A 110 -19.07 -40.42 -31.48
C SER A 110 -18.83 -41.11 -32.82
N ALA A 111 -17.74 -40.76 -33.49
CA ALA A 111 -17.10 -41.64 -34.46
C ALA A 111 -16.11 -42.52 -33.69
N VAL A 112 -16.64 -43.48 -32.95
CA VAL A 112 -15.85 -44.61 -32.44
C VAL A 112 -16.68 -45.87 -32.68
N GLN A 113 -16.12 -46.67 -33.59
CA GLN A 113 -16.46 -48.04 -34.03
C GLN A 113 -17.62 -48.18 -35.03
#